data_AF-A0A4R4P542-F1
#
_entry.id   AF-A0A4R4P542-F1
#
_cell.length_a   1.000
_cell.length_b   1.000
_cell.length_c   1.000
_cell.angle_alpha   90.00
_cell.angle_beta   90.00
_cell.angle_gamma   90.00
#
_symmetry.space_group_name_H-M   'P 1'
#
loop_
_entity.id
_entity.type
_entity.pdbx_description
1 polymer ?
#
loop_
_entity_poly.entity_id
_entity_poly.type
_entity_poly.pdbx_seq_one_letter_code
_entity_poly.pdbx_strand_id
1 'polypeptide(L)'
;MTTPPVTVALVTLGCARNDVDSEELAGRLEAGGFQLVDDAADADTVVVNTCGFVEAAKKDSVDTLLAAADYKDSGRTQAVVAVGCLAERYGDQLAEALPETDAVLSFDDYADISDRLRSILSGTKHHPHT
;
A
#
# COMPACT_ATOMS: atom_id res chain seq x y z
N MET A 1 -29.01 6.21 2.19
CA MET A 1 -28.32 5.14 1.42
C MET A 1 -26.86 5.27 1.81
N THR A 2 -26.33 4.30 2.55
CA THR A 2 -24.93 4.33 2.99
C THR A 2 -24.07 3.88 1.81
N THR A 3 -23.10 4.70 1.41
CA THR A 3 -22.10 4.30 0.41
C THR A 3 -21.39 3.03 0.91
N PRO A 4 -21.18 2.00 0.06
CA PRO A 4 -20.42 0.83 0.46
C PRO A 4 -19.00 1.24 0.91
N PRO A 5 -18.41 0.53 1.89
CA PRO A 5 -17.06 0.83 2.35
C PRO A 5 -16.05 0.60 1.24
N VAL A 6 -14.99 1.41 1.23
CA VAL A 6 -13.84 1.21 0.33
C VAL A 6 -13.07 -0.02 0.79
N THR A 7 -12.78 -0.92 -0.13
CA THR A 7 -12.07 -2.17 0.13
C THR A 7 -10.56 -2.00 -0.04
N VAL A 8 -9.78 -2.61 0.87
CA VAL A 8 -8.32 -2.54 0.85
C VAL A 8 -7.71 -3.91 1.09
N ALA A 9 -6.75 -4.31 0.25
CA ALA A 9 -5.90 -5.47 0.48
C ALA A 9 -4.56 -5.02 1.06
N LEU A 10 -4.15 -5.62 2.19
CA LEU A 10 -2.87 -5.34 2.84
C LEU A 10 -1.93 -6.54 2.69
N VAL A 11 -0.95 -6.41 1.80
CA VAL A 11 0.03 -7.47 1.53
C VAL A 11 1.27 -7.25 2.38
N THR A 12 1.61 -8.21 3.23
CA THR A 12 2.73 -8.11 4.17
C THR A 12 3.90 -8.97 3.71
N LEU A 13 5.09 -8.37 3.57
CA LEU A 13 6.29 -9.06 3.13
C LEU A 13 7.45 -8.78 4.08
N GLY A 14 8.26 -9.80 4.35
CA GLY A 14 9.53 -9.64 5.06
C GLY A 14 9.58 -10.30 6.43
N CYS A 15 9.56 -9.50 7.48
CA CYS A 15 9.90 -9.93 8.83
C CYS A 15 8.79 -9.64 9.84
N ALA A 16 8.96 -10.13 11.08
CA ALA A 16 8.00 -9.95 12.18
C ALA A 16 7.63 -8.48 12.46
N ARG A 17 8.48 -7.53 12.10
CA ARG A 17 8.14 -6.11 12.20
C ARG A 17 7.06 -5.72 11.18
N ASN A 18 7.17 -6.20 9.95
CA ASN A 18 6.14 -5.95 8.94
C ASN A 18 4.79 -6.53 9.38
N ASP A 19 4.77 -7.68 10.06
CA ASP A 19 3.52 -8.24 10.61
C ASP A 19 2.87 -7.29 11.63
N VAL A 20 3.64 -6.79 12.60
CA VAL A 20 3.15 -5.85 13.61
C VAL A 20 2.70 -4.52 12.98
N ASP A 21 3.51 -3.98 12.06
CA ASP A 21 3.18 -2.75 11.33
C ASP A 21 1.88 -2.93 10.52
N SER A 22 1.67 -4.11 9.93
CA SER A 22 0.45 -4.43 9.19
C SER A 22 -0.77 -4.58 10.08
N GLU A 23 -0.64 -5.16 11.27
CA GLU A 23 -1.73 -5.20 12.26
C GLU A 23 -2.17 -3.78 12.68
N GLU A 24 -1.21 -2.88 12.88
CA GLU A 24 -1.49 -1.47 13.17
C GLU A 24 -2.22 -0.80 12.00
N LEU A 25 -1.70 -0.94 10.77
CA LEU A 25 -2.29 -0.38 9.56
C LEU A 25 -3.71 -0.91 9.34
N ALA A 26 -3.93 -2.22 9.50
CA ALA A 26 -5.23 -2.85 9.41
C ALA A 26 -6.23 -2.21 10.40
N GLY A 27 -5.85 -2.09 11.67
CA GLY A 27 -6.71 -1.46 12.68
C GLY A 27 -7.05 0.01 12.38
N ARG A 28 -6.09 0.77 11.85
CA ARG A 28 -6.31 2.18 11.45
C ARG A 28 -7.21 2.31 10.23
N LEU A 29 -7.08 1.41 9.25
CA LEU A 29 -7.91 1.37 8.06
C LEU A 29 -9.36 1.01 8.40
N GLU A 30 -9.56 -0.02 9.23
CA GLU A 30 -10.89 -0.40 9.73
C GLU A 30 -11.53 0.73 10.56
N ALA A 31 -10.78 1.36 11.48
CA ALA A 31 -11.25 2.52 12.23
C ALA A 31 -11.58 3.72 11.31
N GLY A 32 -10.89 3.81 10.18
CA GLY A 32 -11.17 4.74 9.11
C GLY A 32 -12.44 4.40 8.32
N GLY A 33 -13.01 3.19 8.43
CA GLY A 33 -14.18 2.76 7.67
C GLY A 33 -13.84 2.10 6.33
N PHE A 34 -12.59 1.66 6.15
CA PHE A 34 -12.23 0.72 5.08
C PHE A 34 -12.63 -0.71 5.47
N GLN A 35 -12.82 -1.55 4.46
CA GLN A 35 -13.03 -2.98 4.63
C GLN A 35 -11.79 -3.74 4.14
N LEU A 36 -11.17 -4.53 5.00
CA LEU A 36 -10.05 -5.39 4.60
C LEU A 36 -10.57 -6.57 3.76
N VAL A 37 -9.85 -6.88 2.69
CA VAL A 37 -10.09 -8.04 1.82
C VAL A 37 -8.77 -8.77 1.59
N ASP A 38 -8.85 -10.09 1.41
CA ASP A 38 -7.66 -10.95 1.25
C ASP A 38 -7.08 -10.89 -0.17
N ASP A 39 -7.94 -10.78 -1.19
CA ASP A 39 -7.53 -10.76 -2.59
C ASP A 39 -7.32 -9.32 -3.08
N ALA A 40 -6.11 -9.04 -3.57
CA ALA A 40 -5.75 -7.77 -4.16
C ALA A 40 -6.59 -7.41 -5.40
N ALA A 41 -7.09 -8.41 -6.13
CA ALA A 41 -7.93 -8.20 -7.31
C ALA A 41 -9.34 -7.68 -6.96
N ASP A 42 -9.81 -7.97 -5.73
CA ASP A 42 -11.13 -7.58 -5.21
C ASP A 42 -11.12 -6.24 -4.46
N ALA A 43 -9.94 -5.66 -4.22
CA ALA A 43 -9.76 -4.43 -3.47
C ALA A 43 -9.87 -3.18 -4.35
N ASP A 44 -10.39 -2.07 -3.80
CA ASP A 44 -10.33 -0.75 -4.45
C ASP A 44 -8.92 -0.16 -4.37
N THR A 45 -8.15 -0.51 -3.33
CA THR A 45 -6.73 -0.16 -3.21
C THR A 45 -5.91 -1.28 -2.60
N VAL A 46 -4.65 -1.42 -3.03
CA VAL A 46 -3.71 -2.40 -2.50
C VAL A 46 -2.59 -1.67 -1.79
N VAL A 47 -2.33 -2.03 -0.53
CA VAL A 47 -1.20 -1.55 0.25
C VAL A 47 -0.20 -2.68 0.40
N VAL A 48 1.02 -2.49 -0.10
CA VAL A 48 2.11 -3.47 0.02
C VAL A 48 3.06 -2.98 1.11
N ASN A 49 3.11 -3.69 2.24
CA ASN A 49 4.05 -3.46 3.33
C ASN A 49 5.38 -4.14 3.01
N THR A 50 6.29 -3.36 2.45
CA THR A 50 7.56 -3.76 1.86
C THR A 50 8.67 -3.94 2.91
N CYS A 51 9.61 -4.85 2.64
CA CYS A 51 10.76 -5.09 3.51
C CYS A 51 12.05 -4.53 2.92
N GLY A 52 12.76 -3.71 3.69
CA GLY A 52 14.07 -3.15 3.33
C GLY A 52 15.27 -3.94 3.85
N PHE A 53 15.05 -5.07 4.55
CA PHE A 53 16.10 -5.80 5.27
C PHE A 53 16.35 -7.21 4.74
N VAL A 54 15.30 -7.95 4.41
CA VAL A 54 15.42 -9.32 3.89
C VAL A 54 15.57 -9.26 2.38
N GLU A 55 16.72 -9.66 1.85
CA GLU A 55 17.05 -9.51 0.41
C GLU A 55 16.01 -10.18 -0.51
N ALA A 56 15.56 -11.39 -0.18
CA ALA A 56 14.49 -12.05 -0.95
C ALA A 56 13.21 -11.22 -0.95
N ALA A 57 12.81 -10.72 0.23
CA ALA A 57 11.60 -9.92 0.39
C ALA A 57 11.68 -8.55 -0.30
N LYS A 58 12.87 -7.97 -0.51
CA LYS A 58 13.01 -6.74 -1.31
C LYS A 58 12.56 -6.97 -2.74
N LYS A 59 13.02 -8.06 -3.35
CA LYS A 59 12.61 -8.45 -4.70
C LYS A 59 11.12 -8.78 -4.73
N ASP A 60 10.66 -9.61 -3.79
CA ASP A 60 9.25 -9.99 -3.71
C ASP A 60 8.34 -8.76 -3.51
N SER A 61 8.81 -7.72 -2.79
CA SER A 61 8.09 -6.46 -2.62
C SER A 61 7.87 -5.73 -3.95
N VAL A 62 8.92 -5.65 -4.77
CA VAL A 62 8.84 -5.04 -6.11
C VAL A 62 7.93 -5.86 -7.02
N ASP A 63 8.12 -7.18 -7.06
CA ASP A 63 7.32 -8.09 -7.87
C ASP A 63 5.82 -8.03 -7.47
N THR A 64 5.53 -7.88 -6.17
CA THR A 64 4.17 -7.74 -5.64
C THR A 64 3.55 -6.40 -6.01
N LEU A 65 4.30 -5.30 -5.94
CA LEU A 65 3.82 -3.98 -6.38
C LEU A 65 3.44 -3.98 -7.87
N LEU A 66 4.27 -4.60 -8.71
CA LEU A 66 4.00 -4.77 -10.14
C LEU A 66 2.75 -5.64 -10.38
N ALA A 67 2.66 -6.80 -9.74
CA ALA A 67 1.49 -7.67 -9.87
C ALA A 67 0.20 -7.01 -9.38
N ALA A 68 0.27 -6.21 -8.30
CA ALA A 68 -0.86 -5.43 -7.83
C ALA A 68 -1.27 -4.33 -8.83
N ALA A 69 -0.30 -3.73 -9.52
CA ALA A 69 -0.56 -2.70 -10.52
C ALA A 69 -1.27 -3.26 -11.76
N ASP A 70 -1.01 -4.52 -12.13
CA ASP A 70 -1.71 -5.21 -13.23
C ASP A 70 -3.23 -5.33 -12.95
N TYR A 71 -3.65 -5.35 -11.69
CA TYR A 71 -5.07 -5.32 -11.32
C TYR A 71 -5.74 -3.97 -11.57
N LYS A 72 -4.99 -2.89 -11.82
CA LYS A 72 -5.58 -1.60 -12.21
C LYS A 72 -6.22 -1.64 -13.60
N ASP A 73 -5.72 -2.50 -14.48
CA ASP A 73 -6.26 -2.68 -15.83
C ASP A 73 -7.29 -3.82 -15.92
N SER A 74 -7.24 -4.79 -15.01
CA SER A 74 -7.97 -6.06 -15.11
C SER A 74 -8.93 -6.36 -13.96
N GLY A 75 -8.79 -5.67 -12.82
CA GLY A 75 -9.53 -5.90 -11.58
C GLY A 75 -10.30 -4.67 -11.10
N ARG A 76 -10.58 -4.64 -9.79
CA ARG A 76 -11.23 -3.51 -9.11
C ARG A 76 -10.23 -2.43 -8.68
N THR A 77 -8.96 -2.78 -8.55
CA THR A 77 -7.91 -1.94 -7.99
C THR A 77 -7.81 -0.61 -8.72
N GLN A 78 -7.84 0.49 -7.98
CA GLN A 78 -7.71 1.84 -8.53
C GLN A 78 -6.36 2.45 -8.16
N ALA A 79 -5.77 2.00 -7.06
CA ALA A 79 -4.49 2.50 -6.57
C ALA A 79 -3.66 1.42 -5.87
N VAL A 80 -2.34 1.44 -6.10
CA VAL A 80 -1.34 0.62 -5.43
C VAL A 80 -0.40 1.52 -4.63
N VAL A 81 -0.18 1.19 -3.36
CA VAL A 81 0.58 2.00 -2.42
C VAL A 81 1.67 1.17 -1.76
N ALA A 82 2.92 1.64 -1.82
CA ALA A 82 4.03 1.06 -1.10
C ALA A 82 4.16 1.71 0.29
N VAL A 83 4.27 0.88 1.32
CA VAL A 83 4.60 1.30 2.69
C VAL A 83 5.73 0.43 3.23
N GLY A 84 6.25 0.75 4.41
CA GLY A 84 7.17 -0.12 5.13
C GLY A 84 8.64 0.21 4.90
N CYS A 85 9.53 -0.68 5.32
CA CYS A 85 10.95 -0.37 5.44
C CYS A 85 11.66 -0.09 4.11
N LEU A 86 11.19 -0.66 2.99
CA LEU A 86 11.78 -0.35 1.67
C LEU A 86 11.32 1.04 1.20
N ALA A 87 10.02 1.33 1.34
CA ALA A 87 9.43 2.63 1.05
C ALA A 87 10.07 3.76 1.88
N GLU A 88 10.31 3.52 3.18
CA GLU A 88 10.98 4.48 4.06
C GLU A 88 12.43 4.74 3.63
N ARG A 89 13.17 3.69 3.27
CA ARG A 89 14.62 3.85 3.05
C ARG A 89 14.97 4.35 1.64
N TYR A 90 14.14 4.02 0.67
CA TYR A 90 14.43 4.19 -0.75
C TYR A 90 13.24 4.81 -1.49
N GLY A 91 12.43 5.63 -0.83
CA GLY A 91 11.13 6.05 -1.36
C GLY A 91 11.20 6.74 -2.72
N ASP A 92 12.09 7.73 -2.87
CA ASP A 92 12.36 8.39 -4.16
C ASP A 92 12.77 7.41 -5.26
N GLN A 93 13.68 6.50 -4.95
CA GLN A 93 14.20 5.52 -5.91
C GLN A 93 13.13 4.50 -6.29
N LEU A 94 12.31 4.09 -5.34
CA LEU A 94 11.20 3.17 -5.55
C LEU A 94 10.13 3.81 -6.43
N ALA A 95 9.78 5.07 -6.16
CA ALA A 95 8.81 5.83 -6.96
C ALA A 95 9.33 6.12 -8.39
N GLU A 96 10.62 6.39 -8.55
CA GLU A 96 11.23 6.56 -9.88
C GLU A 96 11.26 5.25 -10.67
N ALA A 97 11.57 4.14 -9.98
CA ALA A 97 11.68 2.83 -10.62
C ALA A 97 10.32 2.17 -10.92
N LEU A 98 9.28 2.47 -10.14
CA LEU A 98 7.95 1.87 -10.23
C LEU A 98 6.86 2.95 -10.40
N PRO A 99 6.78 3.60 -11.58
CA PRO A 99 5.81 4.67 -11.83
C PRO A 99 4.35 4.20 -11.76
N GLU A 100 4.10 2.90 -11.86
CA GLU A 100 2.81 2.26 -11.66
C GLU A 100 2.38 2.16 -10.19
N THR A 101 3.28 2.40 -9.23
CA THR A 101 2.92 2.56 -7.82
C THR A 101 2.43 4.00 -7.58
N ASP A 102 1.16 4.16 -7.21
CA ASP A 102 0.50 5.48 -7.14
C ASP A 102 0.98 6.34 -5.97
N ALA A 103 1.51 5.71 -4.90
CA ALA A 103 2.15 6.40 -3.80
C ALA A 103 3.18 5.54 -3.07
N VAL A 104 4.23 6.17 -2.57
CA VAL A 104 5.20 5.59 -1.64
C VAL A 104 5.15 6.40 -0.36
N LEU A 105 4.63 5.80 0.72
CA LEU A 105 4.37 6.48 1.98
C LEU A 105 5.39 6.08 3.05
N SER A 106 5.72 7.04 3.93
CA SER A 106 6.63 6.84 5.04
C SER A 106 5.90 6.32 6.29
N PHE A 107 6.66 6.01 7.34
CA PHE A 107 6.06 5.70 8.64
C PHE A 107 5.25 6.86 9.24
N ASP A 108 5.57 8.10 8.90
CA ASP A 108 4.85 9.28 9.41
C ASP A 108 3.40 9.35 8.86
N ASP A 109 3.15 8.73 7.70
CA ASP A 109 1.83 8.70 7.08
C ASP A 109 0.88 7.68 7.73
N TYR A 110 1.39 6.75 8.54
CA TYR A 110 0.59 5.66 9.11
C TYR A 110 -0.54 6.19 9.98
N ALA A 111 -0.29 7.28 10.71
CA ALA A 111 -1.28 7.89 11.59
C ALA A 111 -2.55 8.31 10.83
N ASP A 112 -2.38 8.79 9.61
CA ASP A 112 -3.43 9.35 8.74
C ASP A 112 -3.69 8.45 7.51
N ILE A 113 -3.32 7.16 7.57
CA ILE A 113 -3.30 6.27 6.40
C ILE A 113 -4.65 6.23 5.67
N SER A 114 -5.75 6.21 6.41
CA SER A 114 -7.11 6.21 5.85
C SER A 114 -7.39 7.44 4.98
N ASP A 115 -6.94 8.61 5.42
CA ASP A 115 -7.12 9.86 4.66
C ASP A 115 -6.14 9.96 3.49
N ARG A 116 -4.92 9.42 3.65
CA ARG A 116 -3.96 9.27 2.56
C ARG A 116 -4.54 8.40 1.44
N LEU A 117 -5.06 7.21 1.74
CA LEU A 117 -5.63 6.33 0.72
C LEU A 117 -6.82 6.96 0.01
N ARG A 118 -7.70 7.68 0.72
CA ARG A 118 -8.79 8.42 0.07
C ARG A 118 -8.31 9.51 -0.87
N SER A 119 -7.29 10.26 -0.45
CA SER A 119 -6.66 11.30 -1.25
C SER A 119 -6.11 10.71 -2.55
N ILE A 120 -5.39 9.59 -2.46
CA ILE A 120 -4.84 8.85 -3.60
C ILE A 120 -5.98 8.37 -4.52
N LEU A 121 -7.00 7.71 -3.97
CA LEU A 121 -8.17 7.23 -4.74
C LEU A 121 -8.96 8.36 -5.43
N SER A 122 -8.92 9.58 -4.88
CA SER A 122 -9.53 10.76 -5.50
C SER A 122 -8.69 11.38 -6.62
N GLY A 123 -7.49 10.84 -6.91
CA GLY A 123 -6.59 11.31 -7.96
C GLY A 123 -5.57 12.34 -7.51
N THR A 124 -5.39 12.54 -6.19
CA THR A 124 -4.35 13.45 -5.68
C THR A 124 -2.98 12.76 -5.78
N LYS A 125 -2.03 13.41 -6.45
CA LYS A 125 -0.63 12.94 -6.50
C LYS A 125 0.07 13.22 -5.17
N HIS A 126 0.71 12.20 -4.61
CA HIS A 126 1.52 12.33 -3.41
C HIS A 126 3.01 12.44 -3.78
N HIS A 127 3.76 13.25 -3.04
CA HIS A 127 5.22 13.23 -3.15
C HIS A 127 5.74 11.98 -2.43
N PRO A 128 6.66 11.23 -3.05
CA PRO A 128 7.28 10.09 -2.39
C PRO A 128 8.09 10.54 -1.17
N HIS A 129 8.28 9.62 -0.23
CA HIS A 129 9.18 9.84 0.88
C HIS A 129 10.64 9.91 0.42
N THR A 130 11.38 10.91 0.94
CA THR A 130 12.78 11.24 0.61
C THR A 130 13.76 10.78 1.68
#